data_AF-X1AKN6-F1
#
_entry.id   AF-X1AKN6-F1
#
_cell.length_a   1.000
_cell.length_b   1.000
_cell.length_c   1.000
_cell.angle_alpha   90.00
_cell.angle_beta   90.00
_cell.angle_gamma   90.00
#
_symmetry.space_group_name_H-M   'P 1'
#
loop_
_entity.id
_entity.type
_entity.pdbx_description
1 polymer ?
#
loop_
_entity_poly.entity_id
_entity_poly.type
_entity_poly.pdbx_seq_one_letter_code
_entity_poly.pdbx_strand_id
1 'polypeptide(L)'
;RTEKILGQEYATVYLNECSQIAESAVILVRTRLAQVVPGLDQRAYYDCNPPGTAHWSYRMFVEGKDPHSRQPLKNADQYAAMVLNPSDNAENLSPDYLAELQALPEKQRKRFWEGRFIAELDNALWTLDVIEKSRQPDGIPTPDLRRVVVAVDPSGAAGEEDKRSDEIGIVVVGEGDDGDWYVLDDLTLRAGPEQWARTAIHAYHTHRADRIVVERNFGGAMAMHTIQSVDRNVPVTEVTASRGKAVRAEPIAALYEKQRVHHVGVFPDLEDQLINFTSAGYMGDRSPDRADALVWALSELTQGQMTQYLGMF
;
A
#
# COMPACT_ATOMS: atom_id res chain seq x y z
N ARG A 1 -14.19 25.74 -23.66
CA ARG A 1 -14.59 27.06 -23.08
C ARG A 1 -16.01 26.94 -22.52
N THR A 2 -16.13 27.00 -21.21
CA THR A 2 -17.35 26.84 -20.40
C THR A 2 -18.37 27.99 -20.57
N GLU A 3 -18.00 29.10 -21.21
CA GLU A 3 -18.90 30.24 -21.44
C GLU A 3 -20.06 29.93 -22.40
N LYS A 4 -19.93 28.94 -23.29
CA LYS A 4 -20.97 28.58 -24.28
C LYS A 4 -22.12 27.73 -23.73
N ILE A 5 -21.95 27.13 -22.55
CA ILE A 5 -22.93 26.19 -21.96
C ILE A 5 -23.84 26.84 -20.91
N LEU A 6 -23.67 28.14 -20.63
CA LEU A 6 -24.36 28.81 -19.52
C LEU A 6 -25.88 28.92 -19.69
N GLY A 7 -26.40 28.89 -20.91
CA GLY A 7 -27.84 29.00 -21.21
C GLY A 7 -28.47 27.77 -21.84
N GLN A 8 -27.79 26.62 -21.84
CA GLN A 8 -28.30 25.39 -22.42
C GLN A 8 -28.65 24.38 -21.33
N GLU A 9 -29.64 23.54 -21.61
CA GLU A 9 -30.03 22.42 -20.75
C GLU A 9 -29.87 21.12 -21.53
N TYR A 10 -29.45 20.06 -20.84
CA TYR A 10 -29.21 18.75 -21.42
C TYR A 10 -29.92 17.68 -20.59
N ALA A 11 -30.40 16.64 -21.26
CA ALA A 11 -30.87 15.41 -20.61
C ALA A 11 -29.72 14.41 -20.41
N THR A 12 -28.63 14.55 -21.16
CA THR A 12 -27.46 13.68 -21.02
C THR A 12 -26.18 14.47 -21.24
N VAL A 13 -25.19 14.24 -20.38
CA VAL A 13 -23.84 14.77 -20.54
C VAL A 13 -22.82 13.65 -20.51
N TYR A 14 -21.76 13.78 -21.28
CA TYR A 14 -20.63 12.85 -21.27
C TYR A 14 -19.34 13.65 -21.16
N LEU A 15 -18.55 13.30 -20.16
CA LEU A 15 -17.29 13.94 -19.80
C LEU A 15 -16.16 12.96 -20.10
N ASN A 16 -15.66 13.04 -21.33
CA ASN A 16 -14.54 12.23 -21.79
C ASN A 16 -13.23 12.66 -21.11
N GLU A 17 -12.40 11.71 -20.70
CA GLU A 17 -11.16 11.92 -19.94
C GLU A 17 -11.36 12.89 -18.76
N CYS A 18 -12.33 12.59 -17.91
CA CYS A 18 -12.73 13.49 -16.82
C CYS A 18 -11.59 13.77 -15.83
N SER A 19 -10.54 12.96 -15.80
CA SER A 19 -9.31 13.23 -15.04
C SER A 19 -8.51 14.44 -15.53
N GLN A 20 -8.75 14.89 -16.76
CA GLN A 20 -8.16 16.11 -17.35
C GLN A 20 -9.08 17.33 -17.24
N ILE A 21 -10.27 17.17 -16.64
CA ILE A 21 -11.26 18.24 -16.49
C ILE A 21 -11.27 18.72 -15.04
N ALA A 22 -11.11 20.03 -14.86
CA ALA A 22 -11.22 20.64 -13.54
C ALA A 22 -12.60 20.40 -12.92
N GLU A 23 -12.64 20.04 -11.64
CA GLU A 23 -13.87 19.76 -10.89
C GLU A 23 -14.89 20.91 -10.99
N SER A 24 -14.43 22.16 -10.92
CA SER A 24 -15.29 23.35 -11.06
C SER A 24 -16.04 23.39 -12.40
N ALA A 25 -15.42 22.92 -13.48
CA ALA A 25 -16.07 22.79 -14.78
C ALA A 25 -17.08 21.63 -14.79
N VAL A 26 -16.78 20.52 -14.11
CA VAL A 26 -17.71 19.38 -13.97
C VAL A 26 -18.95 19.81 -13.17
N ILE A 27 -18.78 20.50 -12.06
CA ILE A 27 -19.89 21.05 -11.26
C ILE A 27 -20.77 21.96 -12.12
N LEU A 28 -20.15 22.85 -12.91
CA LEU A 28 -20.88 23.72 -13.82
C LEU A 28 -21.69 22.92 -14.87
N VAL A 29 -21.10 21.90 -15.50
CA VAL A 29 -21.80 21.05 -16.47
C VAL A 29 -22.96 20.31 -15.83
N ARG A 30 -22.79 19.78 -14.60
CA ARG A 30 -23.85 19.10 -13.86
C ARG A 30 -25.04 20.01 -13.58
N THR A 31 -24.82 21.31 -13.37
CA THR A 31 -25.92 22.29 -13.21
C THR A 31 -26.75 22.50 -14.49
N ARG A 32 -26.31 21.96 -15.63
CA ARG A 32 -27.01 21.99 -16.92
C ARG A 32 -27.73 20.68 -17.24
N LEU A 33 -27.55 19.63 -16.43
CA LEU A 33 -28.30 18.38 -16.55
C LEU A 33 -29.72 18.58 -15.98
N ALA A 34 -30.53 19.38 -16.69
CA ALA A 34 -31.81 19.89 -16.22
C ALA A 34 -32.97 19.68 -17.20
N GLN A 35 -32.68 19.28 -18.45
CA GLN A 35 -33.71 19.07 -19.47
C GLN A 35 -34.52 17.81 -19.16
N VAL A 36 -35.84 17.95 -19.06
CA VAL A 36 -36.76 16.82 -18.84
C VAL A 36 -37.31 16.35 -20.18
N VAL A 37 -37.08 15.08 -20.51
CA VAL A 37 -37.60 14.43 -21.72
C VAL A 37 -38.39 13.19 -21.32
N PRO A 38 -39.67 13.05 -21.70
CA PRO A 38 -40.47 11.89 -21.35
C PRO A 38 -39.81 10.57 -21.77
N GLY A 39 -39.62 9.65 -20.82
CA GLY A 39 -39.02 8.33 -21.05
C GLY A 39 -37.48 8.30 -21.08
N LEU A 40 -36.80 9.42 -20.79
CA LEU A 40 -35.34 9.49 -20.70
C LEU A 40 -34.90 10.00 -19.33
N ASP A 41 -34.15 9.16 -18.60
CA ASP A 41 -33.52 9.57 -17.35
C ASP A 41 -32.37 10.53 -17.62
N GLN A 42 -32.25 11.54 -16.75
CA GLN A 42 -31.11 12.43 -16.77
C GLN A 42 -29.86 11.72 -16.27
N ARG A 43 -28.81 11.65 -17.10
CA ARG A 43 -27.57 10.96 -16.75
C ARG A 43 -26.33 11.75 -17.14
N ALA A 44 -25.31 11.63 -16.31
CA ALA A 44 -23.97 12.09 -16.59
C ALA A 44 -23.05 10.87 -16.68
N TYR A 45 -22.35 10.74 -17.81
CA TYR A 45 -21.36 9.70 -18.04
C TYR A 45 -19.96 10.30 -17.94
N TYR A 46 -19.05 9.50 -17.39
CA TYR A 46 -17.68 9.90 -17.12
C TYR A 46 -16.80 8.73 -17.52
N ASP A 47 -15.72 9.00 -18.24
CA ASP A 47 -14.64 8.04 -18.37
C ASP A 47 -13.30 8.70 -18.03
N CYS A 48 -12.36 7.86 -17.63
CA CYS A 48 -10.97 8.26 -17.44
C CYS A 48 -10.11 7.00 -17.33
N ASN A 49 -8.85 7.14 -17.72
CA ASN A 49 -7.82 6.27 -17.15
C ASN A 49 -7.68 6.63 -15.66
N PRO A 50 -7.62 5.64 -14.74
CA PRO A 50 -7.65 5.88 -13.30
C PRO A 50 -6.65 6.97 -12.88
N PRO A 51 -7.11 8.14 -12.39
CA PRO A 51 -6.24 9.10 -11.72
C PRO A 51 -5.85 8.58 -10.33
N GLY A 52 -5.15 9.39 -9.55
CA GLY A 52 -4.85 9.04 -8.18
C GLY A 52 -6.10 8.99 -7.29
N THR A 53 -6.07 8.26 -6.17
CA THR A 53 -7.22 8.15 -5.23
C THR A 53 -7.60 9.48 -4.55
N ALA A 54 -6.74 10.51 -4.63
CA ALA A 54 -7.08 11.86 -4.18
C ALA A 54 -8.02 12.60 -5.15
N HIS A 55 -8.13 12.15 -6.40
CA HIS A 55 -8.91 12.82 -7.43
C HIS A 55 -10.41 12.79 -7.13
N TRP A 56 -11.13 13.87 -7.47
CA TRP A 56 -12.56 14.04 -7.17
C TRP A 56 -13.40 12.87 -7.71
N SER A 57 -13.06 12.34 -8.89
CA SER A 57 -13.82 11.23 -9.50
C SER A 57 -13.71 9.94 -8.68
N TYR A 58 -12.54 9.64 -8.09
CA TYR A 58 -12.41 8.49 -7.21
C TYR A 58 -13.25 8.67 -5.94
N ARG A 59 -13.12 9.82 -5.28
CA ARG A 59 -13.83 10.11 -4.02
C ARG A 59 -15.34 10.02 -4.21
N MET A 60 -15.87 10.55 -5.32
CA MET A 60 -17.31 10.54 -5.56
C MET A 60 -17.85 9.19 -6.03
N PHE A 61 -17.20 8.57 -7.03
CA PHE A 61 -17.76 7.39 -7.71
C PHE A 61 -17.36 6.07 -7.06
N VAL A 62 -16.20 6.03 -6.39
CA VAL A 62 -15.68 4.81 -5.75
C VAL A 62 -15.93 4.84 -4.25
N GLU A 63 -15.61 5.95 -3.58
CA GLU A 63 -15.80 6.03 -2.12
C GLU A 63 -17.19 6.55 -1.69
N GLY A 64 -17.95 7.17 -2.60
CA GLY A 64 -19.23 7.80 -2.26
C GLY A 64 -19.09 8.98 -1.29
N LYS A 65 -17.98 9.72 -1.36
CA LYS A 65 -17.63 10.84 -0.47
C LYS A 65 -17.49 12.16 -1.23
N ASP A 66 -17.79 13.25 -0.54
CA ASP A 66 -17.56 14.60 -1.03
C ASP A 66 -16.05 14.88 -1.17
N PRO A 67 -15.56 15.34 -2.34
CA PRO A 67 -14.13 15.54 -2.59
C PRO A 67 -13.41 16.48 -1.62
N HIS A 68 -14.14 17.44 -1.02
CA HIS A 68 -13.55 18.45 -0.14
C HIS A 68 -13.71 18.12 1.34
N SER A 69 -14.93 17.83 1.77
CA SER A 69 -15.26 17.57 3.18
C SER A 69 -15.00 16.13 3.62
N ARG A 70 -14.83 15.21 2.65
CA ARG A 70 -14.68 13.75 2.87
C ARG A 70 -15.84 13.09 3.59
N GLN A 71 -16.95 13.81 3.77
CA GLN A 71 -18.17 13.25 4.34
C GLN A 71 -18.89 12.40 3.29
N PRO A 72 -19.68 11.40 3.71
CA PRO A 72 -20.51 10.63 2.80
C PRO A 72 -21.43 11.55 1.98
N LEU A 73 -21.52 11.29 0.67
CA LEU A 73 -22.47 11.96 -0.20
C LEU A 73 -23.89 11.56 0.21
N LYS A 74 -24.79 12.54 0.33
CA LYS A 74 -26.21 12.30 0.67
C LYS A 74 -26.93 11.44 -0.37
N ASN A 75 -26.44 11.44 -1.60
CA ASN A 75 -26.97 10.74 -2.75
C ASN A 75 -25.93 9.78 -3.35
N ALA A 76 -25.14 9.10 -2.51
CA ALA A 76 -24.12 8.15 -2.95
C ALA A 76 -24.69 7.04 -3.86
N ASP A 77 -25.96 6.68 -3.66
CA ASP A 77 -26.72 5.72 -4.48
C ASP A 77 -26.93 6.15 -5.94
N GLN A 78 -26.74 7.44 -6.25
CA GLN A 78 -26.82 7.97 -7.62
C GLN A 78 -25.49 7.88 -8.38
N TYR A 79 -24.43 7.40 -7.74
CA TYR A 79 -23.12 7.21 -8.37
C TYR A 79 -22.87 5.72 -8.56
N ALA A 80 -22.34 5.37 -9.73
CA ALA A 80 -21.92 4.02 -10.05
C ALA A 80 -20.59 4.08 -10.78
N ALA A 81 -19.71 3.14 -10.46
CA ALA A 81 -18.44 2.95 -11.15
C ALA A 81 -18.39 1.55 -11.75
N MET A 82 -17.75 1.44 -12.92
CA MET A 82 -17.33 0.18 -13.50
C MET A 82 -15.91 0.34 -14.02
N VAL A 83 -15.15 -0.74 -13.99
CA VAL A 83 -13.80 -0.79 -14.55
C VAL A 83 -13.88 -1.56 -15.86
N LEU A 84 -13.22 -1.03 -16.89
CA LEU A 84 -13.08 -1.68 -18.19
C LEU A 84 -11.59 -1.93 -18.40
N ASN A 85 -11.17 -3.20 -18.40
CA ASN A 85 -9.77 -3.55 -18.54
C ASN A 85 -9.46 -4.05 -19.96
N PRO A 86 -8.20 -3.91 -20.43
CA PRO A 86 -7.79 -4.44 -21.74
C PRO A 86 -8.08 -5.94 -21.89
N SER A 87 -8.00 -6.72 -20.80
CA SER A 87 -8.34 -8.15 -20.78
C SER A 87 -9.78 -8.43 -21.20
N ASP A 88 -10.71 -7.55 -20.86
CA ASP A 88 -12.14 -7.73 -21.13
C ASP A 88 -12.47 -7.50 -22.61
N ASN A 89 -11.55 -6.87 -23.34
CA ASN A 89 -11.65 -6.58 -24.77
C ASN A 89 -10.54 -7.26 -25.59
N ALA A 90 -9.95 -8.35 -25.07
CA ALA A 90 -8.78 -9.00 -25.67
C ALA A 90 -9.02 -9.47 -27.11
N GLU A 91 -10.25 -9.89 -27.47
CA GLU A 91 -10.59 -10.32 -28.83
C GLU A 91 -10.41 -9.21 -29.89
N ASN A 92 -10.47 -7.94 -29.47
CA ASN A 92 -10.32 -6.77 -30.35
C ASN A 92 -8.94 -6.11 -30.23
N LEU A 93 -8.01 -6.71 -29.47
CA LEU A 93 -6.67 -6.16 -29.21
C LEU A 93 -5.60 -7.13 -29.71
N SER A 94 -4.50 -6.60 -30.23
CA SER A 94 -3.38 -7.45 -30.66
C SER A 94 -2.69 -8.09 -29.45
N PRO A 95 -2.22 -9.35 -29.55
CA PRO A 95 -1.45 -10.00 -28.49
C PRO A 95 -0.22 -9.17 -28.05
N ASP A 96 0.49 -8.55 -28.99
CA ASP A 96 1.69 -7.74 -28.69
C ASP A 96 1.37 -6.54 -27.80
N TYR A 97 0.29 -5.82 -28.10
CA TYR A 97 -0.19 -4.70 -27.27
C TYR A 97 -0.56 -5.14 -25.83
N LEU A 98 -1.23 -6.29 -25.69
CA LEU A 98 -1.56 -6.82 -24.36
C LEU A 98 -0.30 -7.20 -23.58
N ALA A 99 0.69 -7.80 -24.26
CA ALA A 99 1.98 -8.12 -23.67
C ALA A 99 2.74 -6.86 -23.24
N GLU A 100 2.72 -5.80 -24.05
CA GLU A 100 3.32 -4.51 -23.69
C GLU A 100 2.67 -3.91 -22.42
N LEU A 101 1.33 -3.91 -22.33
CA LEU A 101 0.63 -3.42 -21.14
C LEU A 101 0.94 -4.24 -19.88
N GLN A 102 1.11 -5.56 -20.02
CA GLN A 102 1.51 -6.45 -18.93
C GLN A 102 2.97 -6.25 -18.52
N ALA A 103 3.84 -5.86 -19.45
CA ALA A 103 5.26 -5.59 -19.21
C ALA A 103 5.54 -4.17 -18.69
N LEU A 104 4.52 -3.33 -18.54
CA LEU A 104 4.67 -1.99 -17.96
C LEU A 104 5.23 -2.08 -16.53
N PRO A 105 6.00 -1.06 -16.09
CA PRO A 105 6.40 -0.98 -14.68
C PRO A 105 5.18 -0.92 -13.76
N GLU A 106 5.30 -1.35 -12.52
CA GLU A 106 4.15 -1.71 -11.67
C GLU A 106 3.11 -0.60 -11.55
N LYS A 107 3.55 0.65 -11.37
CA LYS A 107 2.66 1.83 -11.31
C LYS A 107 1.83 1.96 -12.58
N GLN A 108 2.47 1.88 -13.75
CA GLN A 108 1.78 1.98 -15.03
C GLN A 108 0.92 0.73 -15.29
N ARG A 109 1.38 -0.47 -14.90
CA ARG A 109 0.61 -1.72 -15.05
C ARG A 109 -0.65 -1.72 -14.19
N LYS A 110 -0.55 -1.40 -12.88
CA LYS A 110 -1.73 -1.26 -12.00
C LYS A 110 -2.74 -0.26 -12.57
N ARG A 111 -2.26 0.83 -13.17
CA ARG A 111 -3.11 1.88 -13.74
C ARG A 111 -3.75 1.50 -15.08
N PHE A 112 -2.97 1.02 -16.04
CA PHE A 112 -3.39 0.85 -17.44
C PHE A 112 -3.80 -0.59 -17.79
N TRP A 113 -3.29 -1.59 -17.05
CA TRP A 113 -3.67 -2.99 -17.22
C TRP A 113 -4.76 -3.40 -16.23
N GLU A 114 -4.61 -3.06 -14.95
CA GLU A 114 -5.55 -3.50 -13.90
C GLU A 114 -6.68 -2.50 -13.62
N GLY A 115 -6.62 -1.29 -14.19
CA GLY A 115 -7.64 -0.26 -14.00
C GLY A 115 -7.72 0.27 -12.56
N ARG A 116 -6.64 0.16 -11.78
CA ARG A 116 -6.62 0.61 -10.37
C ARG A 116 -6.29 2.09 -10.25
N PHE A 117 -7.04 2.76 -9.38
CA PHE A 117 -6.69 4.09 -8.87
C PHE A 117 -5.59 3.92 -7.83
N ILE A 118 -4.47 4.62 -8.02
CA ILE A 118 -3.29 4.50 -7.15
C ILE A 118 -3.24 5.74 -6.26
N ALA A 119 -2.99 5.60 -4.96
CA ALA A 119 -2.87 6.78 -4.12
C ALA A 119 -1.63 7.61 -4.50
N GLU A 120 -1.83 8.89 -4.81
CA GLU A 120 -0.76 9.90 -4.82
C GLU A 120 -1.02 10.79 -3.61
N LEU A 121 -0.41 10.42 -2.48
CA LEU A 121 -0.60 11.12 -1.22
C LEU A 121 0.39 12.28 -1.13
N ASP A 122 -0.12 13.49 -0.88
CA ASP A 122 0.74 14.61 -0.53
C ASP A 122 1.55 14.25 0.72
N ASN A 123 2.87 14.44 0.66
CA ASN A 123 3.83 14.02 1.69
C ASN A 123 3.84 12.50 1.96
N ALA A 124 3.63 11.67 0.92
CA ALA A 124 3.87 10.23 1.01
C ALA A 124 5.30 9.95 1.45
N LEU A 125 5.48 9.03 2.40
CA LEU A 125 6.80 8.59 2.85
C LEU A 125 7.48 7.70 1.80
N TRP A 126 6.70 6.84 1.13
CA TRP A 126 7.15 6.05 -0.02
C TRP A 126 6.35 6.43 -1.25
N THR A 127 7.02 6.35 -2.40
CA THR A 127 6.39 6.41 -3.71
C THR A 127 6.74 5.13 -4.46
N LEU A 128 5.87 4.73 -5.41
CA LEU A 128 6.16 3.59 -6.27
C LEU A 128 7.48 3.77 -7.01
N ASP A 129 7.78 4.98 -7.49
CA ASP A 129 9.03 5.27 -8.19
C ASP A 129 10.28 5.03 -7.33
N VAL A 130 10.19 5.30 -6.01
CA VAL A 130 11.28 5.01 -5.08
C VAL A 130 11.42 3.51 -4.83
N ILE A 131 10.30 2.80 -4.64
CA ILE A 131 10.30 1.34 -4.45
C ILE A 131 10.86 0.63 -5.69
N GLU A 132 10.46 1.04 -6.89
CA GLU A 132 10.95 0.47 -8.15
C GLU A 132 12.46 0.67 -8.35
N LYS A 133 12.99 1.85 -7.98
CA LYS A 133 14.44 2.09 -8.03
C LYS A 133 15.19 1.26 -6.98
N SER A 134 14.53 1.01 -5.86
CA SER A 134 14.95 0.10 -4.78
C SER A 134 14.68 -1.37 -5.10
N ARG A 135 14.47 -1.78 -6.36
CA ARG A 135 14.24 -3.20 -6.67
C ARG A 135 15.57 -3.89 -6.95
N GLN A 136 15.81 -5.02 -6.28
CA GLN A 136 16.95 -5.88 -6.61
C GLN A 136 16.71 -6.44 -8.03
N PRO A 137 17.63 -6.24 -8.99
CA PRO A 137 17.40 -6.69 -10.35
C PRO A 137 17.33 -8.21 -10.45
N ASP A 138 16.37 -8.71 -11.24
CA ASP A 138 16.20 -10.13 -11.49
C ASP A 138 17.48 -10.76 -12.04
N GLY A 139 17.81 -11.94 -11.51
CA GLY A 139 19.01 -12.69 -11.92
C GLY A 139 20.33 -12.15 -11.35
N ILE A 140 20.32 -11.03 -10.62
CA ILE A 140 21.48 -10.57 -9.86
C ILE A 140 21.36 -11.12 -8.43
N PRO A 141 22.27 -12.00 -7.98
CA PRO A 141 22.23 -12.51 -6.62
C PRO A 141 22.40 -11.36 -5.62
N THR A 142 21.71 -11.46 -4.48
CA THR A 142 21.97 -10.57 -3.35
C THR A 142 23.42 -10.77 -2.87
N PRO A 143 24.04 -9.75 -2.25
CA PRO A 143 25.30 -9.93 -1.54
C PRO A 143 25.19 -10.96 -0.43
N ASP A 144 26.34 -11.35 0.12
CA ASP A 144 26.37 -12.19 1.31
C ASP A 144 25.73 -11.45 2.49
N LEU A 145 24.72 -12.07 3.10
CA LEU A 145 23.98 -11.46 4.20
C LEU A 145 24.73 -11.67 5.51
N ARG A 146 25.09 -10.56 6.17
CA ARG A 146 25.76 -10.56 7.48
C ARG A 146 24.80 -10.86 8.62
N ARG A 147 23.58 -10.32 8.52
CA ARG A 147 22.52 -10.49 9.52
C ARG A 147 21.19 -10.62 8.83
N VAL A 148 20.31 -11.46 9.35
CA VAL A 148 18.94 -11.62 8.86
C VAL A 148 17.97 -11.61 10.04
N VAL A 149 16.89 -10.84 9.92
CA VAL A 149 15.86 -10.72 10.93
C VAL A 149 14.51 -11.05 10.31
N VAL A 150 13.70 -11.81 11.05
CA VAL A 150 12.27 -11.96 10.78
C VAL A 150 11.53 -11.00 11.72
N ALA A 151 10.75 -10.07 11.19
CA ALA A 151 9.90 -9.22 12.01
C ALA A 151 8.44 -9.67 11.93
N VAL A 152 7.76 -9.63 13.07
CA VAL A 152 6.36 -9.99 13.21
C VAL A 152 5.60 -8.82 13.84
N ASP A 153 4.55 -8.37 13.16
CA ASP A 153 3.56 -7.46 13.71
C ASP A 153 2.23 -8.21 13.89
N PRO A 154 1.98 -8.78 15.08
CA PRO A 154 0.73 -9.45 15.36
C PRO A 154 -0.35 -8.42 15.64
N SER A 155 -1.19 -8.14 14.64
CA SER A 155 -2.37 -7.28 14.76
C SER A 155 -3.06 -7.42 16.12
N GLY A 156 -3.16 -6.31 16.87
CA GLY A 156 -3.90 -6.27 18.13
C GLY A 156 -5.39 -6.17 17.85
N ALA A 157 -6.16 -7.22 18.15
CA ALA A 157 -7.62 -7.17 18.14
C ALA A 157 -8.10 -6.03 19.05
N ALA A 158 -8.49 -4.90 18.45
CA ALA A 158 -9.00 -3.74 19.15
C ALA A 158 -10.53 -3.81 19.23
N GLY A 159 -11.07 -4.82 19.94
CA GLY A 159 -12.48 -4.87 20.33
C GLY A 159 -13.15 -6.24 20.20
N GLU A 160 -14.25 -6.41 20.94
CA GLU A 160 -15.11 -7.61 20.97
C GLU A 160 -15.79 -7.94 19.61
N GLU A 161 -15.68 -7.06 18.61
CA GLU A 161 -16.31 -7.22 17.29
C GLU A 161 -15.38 -7.80 16.20
N ASP A 162 -14.05 -7.85 16.40
CA ASP A 162 -13.09 -8.36 15.39
C ASP A 162 -12.76 -9.85 15.60
N LYS A 163 -13.77 -10.71 15.47
CA LYS A 163 -13.62 -12.18 15.54
C LYS A 163 -13.17 -12.83 14.22
N ARG A 164 -12.76 -12.03 13.22
CA ARG A 164 -12.10 -12.53 12.01
C ARG A 164 -10.61 -12.24 12.18
N SER A 165 -9.76 -13.26 12.12
CA SER A 165 -8.31 -13.12 12.29
C SER A 165 -7.81 -11.96 11.45
N ASP A 166 -7.35 -10.91 12.13
CA ASP A 166 -6.62 -9.82 11.52
C ASP A 166 -5.33 -10.36 10.88
N GLU A 167 -4.75 -9.55 10.01
CA GLU A 167 -3.59 -9.90 9.21
C GLU A 167 -2.32 -9.77 10.04
N ILE A 168 -1.50 -10.82 10.08
CA ILE A 168 -0.28 -10.87 10.88
C ILE A 168 0.90 -10.59 9.98
N GLY A 169 1.47 -9.39 10.09
CA GLY A 169 2.64 -8.97 9.32
C GLY A 169 3.83 -9.86 9.64
N ILE A 170 4.42 -10.52 8.63
CA ILE A 170 5.66 -11.29 8.78
C ILE A 170 6.58 -10.96 7.61
N VAL A 171 7.68 -10.24 7.88
CA VAL A 171 8.61 -9.79 6.85
C VAL A 171 10.03 -10.22 7.21
N VAL A 172 10.78 -10.69 6.22
CA VAL A 172 12.18 -11.09 6.36
C VAL A 172 13.08 -10.06 5.72
N VAL A 173 14.08 -9.58 6.46
CA VAL A 173 15.05 -8.59 5.95
C VAL A 173 16.47 -9.01 6.31
N GLY A 174 17.38 -8.90 5.35
CA GLY A 174 18.83 -9.10 5.53
C GLY A 174 19.62 -7.80 5.45
N GLU A 175 20.74 -7.72 6.17
CA GLU A 175 21.81 -6.73 5.97
C GLU A 175 22.92 -7.37 5.13
N GLY A 176 23.19 -6.81 3.96
CA GLY A 176 24.27 -7.24 3.07
C GLY A 176 25.65 -6.84 3.58
N ASP A 177 26.69 -7.49 3.06
CA ASP A 177 28.07 -7.14 3.36
C ASP A 177 28.53 -5.82 2.70
N ASP A 178 27.76 -5.32 1.75
CA ASP A 178 27.83 -3.99 1.16
C ASP A 178 27.31 -2.87 2.07
N GLY A 179 26.59 -3.22 3.14
CA GLY A 179 26.00 -2.28 4.10
C GLY A 179 24.60 -1.79 3.73
N ASP A 180 23.97 -2.39 2.72
CA ASP A 180 22.57 -2.16 2.36
C ASP A 180 21.66 -3.25 2.93
N TRP A 181 20.34 -3.04 2.83
CA TRP A 181 19.33 -3.94 3.37
C TRP A 181 18.46 -4.53 2.28
N TYR A 182 18.10 -5.80 2.42
CA TYR A 182 17.41 -6.58 1.41
C TYR A 182 16.13 -7.16 2.01
N VAL A 183 14.97 -6.75 1.51
CA VAL A 183 13.66 -7.34 1.85
C VAL A 183 13.54 -8.65 1.08
N LEU A 184 13.61 -9.76 1.81
CA LEU A 184 13.76 -11.10 1.24
C LEU A 184 12.43 -11.80 1.02
N ASP A 185 11.46 -11.57 1.92
CA ASP A 185 10.16 -12.25 1.87
C ASP A 185 9.08 -11.49 2.66
N ASP A 186 7.83 -11.67 2.23
CA ASP A 186 6.62 -11.23 2.91
C ASP A 186 5.68 -12.44 3.09
N LEU A 187 5.72 -13.01 4.29
CA LEU A 187 5.00 -14.23 4.70
C LEU A 187 3.74 -13.91 5.50
N THR A 188 3.25 -12.69 5.37
CA THR A 188 2.06 -12.21 6.09
C THR A 188 0.83 -13.07 5.79
N LEU A 189 0.08 -13.39 6.84
CA LEU A 189 -1.07 -14.29 6.76
C LEU A 189 -2.15 -13.94 7.77
N ARG A 190 -3.37 -14.42 7.54
CA ARG A 190 -4.44 -14.42 8.55
C ARG A 190 -4.51 -15.78 9.21
N ALA A 191 -4.03 -15.85 10.44
CA ALA A 191 -3.98 -17.11 11.17
C ALA A 191 -4.01 -16.91 12.69
N GLY A 192 -4.43 -17.95 13.40
CA GLY A 192 -4.38 -17.96 14.86
C GLY A 192 -2.95 -18.01 15.42
N PRO A 193 -2.77 -17.76 16.73
CA PRO A 193 -1.47 -17.64 17.40
C PRO A 193 -0.42 -18.69 17.03
N GLU A 194 -0.77 -19.96 17.16
CA GLU A 194 0.17 -21.05 16.89
C GLU A 194 0.63 -21.08 15.42
N GLN A 195 -0.29 -20.80 14.48
CA GLN A 195 -0.01 -20.93 13.06
C GLN A 195 0.86 -19.79 12.52
N TRP A 196 0.62 -18.54 12.96
CA TRP A 196 1.53 -17.46 12.57
C TRP A 196 2.90 -17.64 13.24
N ALA A 197 2.96 -18.14 14.48
CA ALA A 197 4.24 -18.41 15.15
C ALA A 197 5.05 -19.49 14.42
N ARG A 198 4.40 -20.58 13.97
CA ARG A 198 5.04 -21.60 13.12
C ARG A 198 5.55 -21.00 11.81
N THR A 199 4.82 -20.06 11.22
CA THR A 199 5.23 -19.39 9.97
C THR A 199 6.47 -18.53 10.19
N ALA A 200 6.50 -17.73 11.26
CA ALA A 200 7.68 -16.92 11.61
C ALA A 200 8.90 -17.78 11.95
N ILE A 201 8.72 -18.90 12.66
CA ILE A 201 9.80 -19.85 12.98
C ILE A 201 10.28 -20.57 11.71
N HIS A 202 9.37 -20.91 10.79
CA HIS A 202 9.74 -21.49 9.52
C HIS A 202 10.59 -20.50 8.69
N ALA A 203 10.20 -19.23 8.66
CA ALA A 203 10.98 -18.16 8.02
C ALA A 203 12.38 -18.03 8.66
N TYR A 204 12.43 -18.06 9.99
CA TYR A 204 13.68 -17.99 10.75
C TYR A 204 14.66 -19.09 10.34
N HIS A 205 14.20 -20.35 10.29
CA HIS A 205 15.06 -21.48 9.90
C HIS A 205 15.41 -21.47 8.41
N THR A 206 14.45 -21.13 7.54
CA THR A 206 14.63 -21.12 6.08
C THR A 206 15.66 -20.08 5.65
N HIS A 207 15.58 -18.87 6.20
CA HIS A 207 16.51 -17.79 5.90
C HIS A 207 17.74 -17.76 6.81
N ARG A 208 17.88 -18.73 7.73
CA ARG A 208 18.95 -18.78 8.75
C ARG A 208 19.07 -17.46 9.51
N ALA A 209 17.93 -16.91 9.91
CA ALA A 209 17.85 -15.64 10.60
C ALA A 209 18.55 -15.70 11.97
N ASP A 210 19.02 -14.54 12.42
CA ASP A 210 19.67 -14.40 13.72
C ASP A 210 18.66 -14.33 14.86
N ARG A 211 17.49 -13.74 14.60
CA ARG A 211 16.41 -13.55 15.59
C ARG A 211 15.07 -13.26 14.93
N ILE A 212 14.02 -13.41 15.73
CA ILE A 212 12.69 -12.87 15.45
C ILE A 212 12.47 -11.60 16.26
N VAL A 213 12.09 -10.51 15.62
CA VAL A 213 11.64 -9.27 16.28
C VAL A 213 10.12 -9.26 16.29
N VAL A 214 9.51 -8.96 17.44
CA VAL A 214 8.06 -8.97 17.55
C VAL A 214 7.55 -7.77 18.34
N GLU A 215 6.52 -7.09 17.81
CA GLU A 215 5.87 -6.02 18.55
C GLU A 215 5.10 -6.56 19.76
N ARG A 216 5.29 -5.91 20.91
CA ARG A 216 4.59 -6.26 22.15
C ARG A 216 3.16 -5.74 22.10
N ASN A 217 2.19 -6.66 22.02
CA ASN A 217 0.77 -6.31 22.07
C ASN A 217 0.33 -5.80 23.46
N PHE A 218 -0.69 -4.92 23.48
CA PHE A 218 -1.41 -4.52 24.69
C PHE A 218 -2.03 -5.76 25.34
N GLY A 219 -1.41 -6.23 26.42
CA GLY A 219 -1.70 -7.53 27.05
C GLY A 219 -0.46 -8.24 27.59
N GLY A 220 0.73 -7.87 27.11
CA GLY A 220 2.03 -8.24 27.71
C GLY A 220 2.44 -9.70 27.50
N ALA A 221 3.58 -9.91 26.84
CA ALA A 221 4.29 -11.19 26.65
C ALA A 221 3.62 -12.26 25.77
N MET A 222 2.40 -12.07 25.28
CA MET A 222 1.69 -13.11 24.53
C MET A 222 2.41 -13.52 23.22
N ALA A 223 2.99 -12.58 22.48
CA ALA A 223 3.62 -12.88 21.19
C ALA A 223 4.92 -13.67 21.36
N MET A 224 5.82 -13.22 22.24
CA MET A 224 7.04 -13.96 22.59
C MET A 224 6.72 -15.34 23.17
N HIS A 225 5.75 -15.44 24.09
CA HIS A 225 5.32 -16.73 24.62
C HIS A 225 4.74 -17.65 23.55
N THR A 226 4.02 -17.10 22.57
CA THR A 226 3.47 -17.90 21.46
C THR A 226 4.60 -18.51 20.63
N ILE A 227 5.61 -17.72 20.25
CA ILE A 227 6.79 -18.23 19.53
C ILE A 227 7.53 -19.27 20.38
N GLN A 228 7.83 -18.96 21.64
CA GLN A 228 8.56 -19.85 22.55
C GLN A 228 7.78 -21.12 22.93
N SER A 229 6.45 -21.12 22.79
CA SER A 229 5.64 -22.33 23.00
C SER A 229 5.84 -23.34 21.88
N VAL A 230 6.19 -22.87 20.68
CA VAL A 230 6.45 -23.70 19.49
C VAL A 230 7.94 -24.08 19.42
N ASP A 231 8.85 -23.13 19.60
CA ASP A 231 10.29 -23.37 19.64
C ASP A 231 10.99 -22.43 20.64
N ARG A 232 11.53 -22.99 21.73
CA ARG A 232 12.22 -22.24 22.79
C ARG A 232 13.63 -21.81 22.44
N ASN A 233 14.21 -22.37 21.38
CA ASN A 233 15.60 -22.10 21.00
C ASN A 233 15.72 -20.88 20.07
N VAL A 234 14.60 -20.41 19.51
CA VAL A 234 14.58 -19.25 18.63
C VAL A 234 14.83 -17.97 19.45
N PRO A 235 15.86 -17.17 19.12
CA PRO A 235 16.08 -15.88 19.75
C PRO A 235 14.96 -14.91 19.38
N VAL A 236 14.26 -14.37 20.39
CA VAL A 236 13.16 -13.41 20.19
C VAL A 236 13.51 -12.08 20.88
N THR A 237 13.30 -10.97 20.18
CA THR A 237 13.41 -9.61 20.71
C THR A 237 12.04 -8.96 20.67
N GLU A 238 11.51 -8.60 21.84
CA GLU A 238 10.27 -7.81 21.92
C GLU A 238 10.59 -6.32 21.73
N VAL A 239 9.85 -5.67 20.84
CA VAL A 239 9.89 -4.22 20.65
C VAL A 239 8.57 -3.59 21.10
N THR A 240 8.58 -2.30 21.42
CA THR A 240 7.36 -1.58 21.83
C THR A 240 7.30 -0.27 21.08
N ALA A 241 6.16 0.02 20.46
CA ALA A 241 5.92 1.32 19.84
C ALA A 241 5.95 2.44 20.91
N SER A 242 6.94 3.31 20.82
CA SER A 242 7.08 4.51 21.65
C SER A 242 6.60 5.78 20.95
N ARG A 243 6.39 5.73 19.63
CA ARG A 243 5.95 6.83 18.77
C ARG A 243 4.94 6.32 17.74
N GLY A 244 4.17 7.23 17.16
CA GLY A 244 3.19 6.91 16.13
C GLY A 244 3.82 6.28 14.88
N LYS A 245 3.02 5.51 14.13
CA LYS A 245 3.46 4.70 12.98
C LYS A 245 4.26 5.52 11.95
N ALA A 246 3.75 6.69 11.55
CA ALA A 246 4.44 7.57 10.60
C ALA A 246 5.83 8.04 11.08
N VAL A 247 5.96 8.38 12.37
CA VAL A 247 7.25 8.82 12.94
C VAL A 247 8.26 7.68 13.02
N ARG A 248 7.80 6.43 13.21
CA ARG A 248 8.67 5.24 13.13
C ARG A 248 9.08 4.92 11.70
N ALA A 249 8.18 5.15 10.75
CA ALA A 249 8.37 4.89 9.33
C ALA A 249 9.32 5.89 8.64
N GLU A 250 9.32 7.16 9.04
CA GLU A 250 10.08 8.23 8.39
C GLU A 250 11.61 7.96 8.27
N PRO A 251 12.32 7.50 9.32
CA PRO A 251 13.73 7.13 9.19
C PRO A 251 13.99 6.00 8.20
N ILE A 252 13.03 5.07 8.07
CA ILE A 252 13.12 3.93 7.16
C ILE A 252 12.88 4.38 5.72
N ALA A 253 11.88 5.25 5.49
CA ALA A 253 11.64 5.86 4.19
C ALA A 253 12.88 6.62 3.67
N ALA A 254 13.59 7.32 4.55
CA ALA A 254 14.84 7.99 4.19
C ALA A 254 15.95 7.03 3.73
N LEU A 255 15.93 5.75 4.12
CA LEU A 255 16.87 4.74 3.60
C LEU A 255 16.52 4.35 2.16
N TYR A 256 15.24 4.29 1.82
CA TYR A 256 14.78 4.05 0.44
C TYR A 256 15.15 5.21 -0.49
N GLU A 257 14.97 6.46 -0.04
CA GLU A 257 15.39 7.64 -0.81
C GLU A 257 16.91 7.64 -1.10
N LYS A 258 17.69 7.12 -0.16
CA LYS A 258 19.14 6.93 -0.30
C LYS A 258 19.53 5.65 -1.06
N GLN A 259 18.56 4.89 -1.55
CA GLN A 259 18.76 3.65 -2.32
C GLN A 259 19.55 2.59 -1.55
N ARG A 260 19.30 2.51 -0.23
CA ARG A 260 19.97 1.55 0.68
C ARG A 260 19.11 0.34 1.04
N VAL A 261 17.84 0.35 0.66
CA VAL A 261 16.92 -0.77 0.89
C VAL A 261 16.49 -1.31 -0.46
N HIS A 262 16.56 -2.63 -0.62
CA HIS A 262 16.33 -3.33 -1.87
C HIS A 262 15.26 -4.41 -1.71
N HIS A 263 14.24 -4.45 -2.56
CA HIS A 263 13.22 -5.51 -2.58
C HIS A 263 13.69 -6.66 -3.47
N VAL A 264 13.84 -7.87 -2.90
CA VAL A 264 14.26 -9.08 -3.63
C VAL A 264 13.02 -9.77 -4.20
N GLY A 265 12.41 -9.11 -5.18
CA GLY A 265 11.16 -9.51 -5.81
C GLY A 265 10.13 -8.37 -5.79
N VAL A 266 8.87 -8.76 -5.95
CA VAL A 266 7.72 -7.86 -5.90
C VAL A 266 6.82 -8.31 -4.77
N PHE A 267 6.47 -7.39 -3.87
CA PHE A 267 5.63 -7.67 -2.71
C PHE A 267 4.37 -6.77 -2.75
N PRO A 268 3.39 -7.04 -3.63
CA PRO A 268 2.37 -6.06 -3.99
C PRO A 268 1.56 -5.52 -2.80
N ASP A 269 1.20 -6.39 -1.85
CA ASP A 269 0.40 -6.00 -0.69
C ASP A 269 1.24 -5.19 0.32
N LEU A 270 2.51 -5.53 0.50
CA LEU A 270 3.45 -4.75 1.33
C LEU A 270 3.72 -3.39 0.68
N GLU A 271 4.02 -3.36 -0.61
CA GLU A 271 4.28 -2.14 -1.37
C GLU A 271 3.06 -1.22 -1.37
N ASP A 272 1.85 -1.77 -1.52
CA ASP A 272 0.60 -1.03 -1.39
C ASP A 272 0.42 -0.42 0.01
N GLN A 273 0.83 -1.11 1.08
CA GLN A 273 0.83 -0.51 2.42
C GLN A 273 1.88 0.61 2.54
N LEU A 274 3.08 0.44 1.99
CA LEU A 274 4.14 1.46 2.08
C LEU A 274 3.73 2.78 1.42
N ILE A 275 3.15 2.73 0.22
CA ILE A 275 2.72 3.95 -0.50
C ILE A 275 1.53 4.66 0.15
N ASN A 276 0.86 4.01 1.12
CA ASN A 276 -0.22 4.60 1.91
C ASN A 276 0.27 5.31 3.19
N PHE A 277 1.58 5.31 3.47
CA PHE A 277 2.16 6.12 4.55
C PHE A 277 2.38 7.56 4.12
N THR A 278 2.02 8.49 4.99
CA THR A 278 2.32 9.93 4.87
C THR A 278 2.99 10.44 6.14
N SER A 279 3.60 11.62 6.06
CA SER A 279 4.13 12.31 7.25
C SER A 279 3.05 12.57 8.33
N ALA A 280 1.77 12.65 7.95
CA ALA A 280 0.66 12.86 8.86
C ALA A 280 0.10 11.55 9.48
N GLY A 281 0.47 10.38 8.95
CA GLY A 281 -0.10 9.11 9.35
C GLY A 281 -0.24 8.11 8.21
N TYR A 282 -0.73 6.92 8.54
CA TYR A 282 -1.10 5.90 7.56
C TYR A 282 -2.54 6.14 7.08
N MET A 283 -2.76 6.07 5.76
CA MET A 283 -4.01 6.47 5.10
C MET A 283 -4.85 5.31 4.56
N GLY A 284 -4.42 4.05 4.73
CA GLY A 284 -5.18 2.88 4.29
C GLY A 284 -6.31 2.50 5.25
N ASP A 285 -7.28 1.73 4.75
CA ASP A 285 -8.50 1.36 5.49
C ASP A 285 -8.29 0.41 6.67
N ARG A 286 -7.18 -0.33 6.68
CA ARG A 286 -6.82 -1.32 7.71
C ARG A 286 -5.42 -1.09 8.23
N SER A 287 -5.07 -1.67 9.38
CA SER A 287 -3.71 -1.55 9.92
C SER A 287 -2.64 -1.95 8.88
N PRO A 288 -1.52 -1.21 8.80
CA PRO A 288 -0.41 -1.53 7.90
C PRO A 288 0.50 -2.63 8.44
N ASP A 289 -0.06 -3.80 8.74
CA ASP A 289 0.65 -4.84 9.52
C ASP A 289 1.96 -5.31 8.83
N ARG A 290 1.99 -5.38 7.49
CA ARG A 290 3.18 -5.76 6.71
C ARG A 290 4.25 -4.67 6.76
N ALA A 291 3.83 -3.43 6.53
CA ALA A 291 4.74 -2.29 6.52
C ALA A 291 5.27 -1.97 7.93
N ASP A 292 4.47 -2.17 8.99
CA ASP A 292 4.93 -2.09 10.37
C ASP A 292 5.97 -3.17 10.68
N ALA A 293 5.74 -4.43 10.27
CA ALA A 293 6.73 -5.49 10.40
C ALA A 293 8.04 -5.15 9.66
N LEU A 294 7.97 -4.65 8.42
CA LEU A 294 9.14 -4.19 7.67
C LEU A 294 9.89 -3.06 8.40
N VAL A 295 9.17 -2.06 8.92
CA VAL A 295 9.74 -0.95 9.70
C VAL A 295 10.46 -1.48 10.93
N TRP A 296 9.91 -2.49 11.62
CA TRP A 296 10.57 -3.13 12.76
C TRP A 296 11.84 -3.88 12.36
N ALA A 297 11.81 -4.66 11.28
CA ALA A 297 12.99 -5.37 10.78
C ALA A 297 14.14 -4.41 10.45
N LEU A 298 13.86 -3.36 9.67
CA LEU A 298 14.86 -2.37 9.27
C LEU A 298 15.33 -1.53 10.47
N SER A 299 14.45 -1.23 11.42
CA SER A 299 14.85 -0.54 12.66
C SER A 299 15.83 -1.39 13.49
N GLU A 300 15.58 -2.68 13.65
CA GLU A 300 16.48 -3.59 14.39
C GLU A 300 17.85 -3.71 13.72
N LEU A 301 17.89 -3.84 12.38
CA LEU A 301 19.14 -3.96 11.63
C LEU A 301 19.94 -2.66 11.65
N THR A 302 19.27 -1.51 11.55
CA THR A 302 19.93 -0.19 11.52
C THR A 302 20.39 0.30 12.89
N GLN A 303 19.68 -0.05 13.98
CA GLN A 303 20.09 0.34 15.34
C GLN A 303 21.41 -0.30 15.78
N GLY A 304 21.76 -1.48 15.23
CA GLY A 304 23.06 -2.11 15.44
C GLY A 304 24.26 -1.27 14.98
N GLN A 305 24.06 -0.31 14.06
CA GLN A 305 25.11 0.60 13.58
C GLN A 305 25.24 1.86 14.46
N MET A 306 24.17 2.32 15.14
CA MET A 306 24.24 3.53 15.96
C MET A 306 25.13 3.39 17.20
N THR A 307 25.37 2.17 17.69
CA THR A 307 26.24 1.93 18.86
C THR A 307 27.74 2.05 18.52
N GLN A 308 28.14 2.04 17.24
CA GLN A 308 29.57 2.08 16.85
C GLN A 308 30.15 3.49 16.63
N TYR A 309 29.34 4.55 16.60
CA TYR A 309 29.80 5.92 16.31
C TYR A 309 29.83 6.88 17.53
N LEU A 310 29.79 6.34 18.76
CA LEU A 310 29.94 7.12 20.00
C LEU A 310 31.16 6.63 20.78
N GLY A 311 32.36 6.96 20.29
CA GLY A 311 33.58 6.66 21.02
C GLY A 311 34.88 6.76 20.22
N MET A 312 35.15 7.90 19.59
CA MET A 312 36.52 8.31 19.25
C MET A 312 36.56 9.80 18.91
N PHE A 313 36.70 10.63 19.95
CA PHE A 313 37.49 11.87 19.99
C PHE A 313 37.84 12.16 21.45
#